data_AF-J3L843-F1
#
_entry.id   AF-J3L843-F1
#
_cell.length_a   1.000
_cell.length_b   1.000
_cell.length_c   1.000
_cell.angle_alpha   90.00
_cell.angle_beta   90.00
_cell.angle_gamma   90.00
#
_symmetry.space_group_name_H-M   'P 1'
#
loop_
_entity.id
_entity.type
_entity.pdbx_description
1 polymer ?
#
loop_
_entity_poly.entity_id
_entity_poly.type
_entity_poly.pdbx_seq_one_letter_code
_entity_poly.pdbx_strand_id
1 'polypeptide(L)'
;MDVRRRQRAAMDMVRRRKKWVAWAAALTIFVVLMLVTPAIPQNEDYHDFADQRRLFLGIPNTLNVISNIPFFFVGVVGLILCHYKNFFRLNSQGELWSWTLFFAGVTAVAFGSSYYHLNPNDATLVWDRLPMTIAFTSVMAIFIIERVDDRAGTKSLAPLVIAGALSILYWRFYDDLRPYAVIQFVPCIAIPVMAIVIPPMYTHSSYWLWAAGFYLLAKVEEAADKPIYKWTHGIVSGHTLKHLAAAMVPVFLAVMLAKRTIEPERVSLFQKWKVKLITVRESRFNQDRNTVNYNYTAVSTTTSEAEQ
;
A
#
# COMPACT_ATOMS: atom_id res chain seq x y z
N MET A 1 -15.62 40.04 16.86
CA MET A 1 -14.47 39.35 16.20
C MET A 1 -13.69 38.43 17.15
N ASP A 2 -13.63 38.75 18.44
CA ASP A 2 -12.81 38.04 19.45
C ASP A 2 -13.36 36.64 19.85
N VAL A 3 -14.68 36.50 20.03
CA VAL A 3 -15.32 35.22 20.42
C VAL A 3 -15.08 34.09 19.40
N ARG A 4 -15.20 34.37 18.09
CA ARG A 4 -14.94 33.38 17.04
C ARG A 4 -13.46 32.96 16.97
N ARG A 5 -12.52 33.86 17.28
CA ARG A 5 -11.08 33.54 17.38
C ARG A 5 -10.80 32.65 18.59
N ARG A 6 -11.38 32.96 19.75
CA ARG A 6 -11.24 32.15 20.97
C ARG A 6 -11.86 30.76 20.81
N GLN A 7 -13.03 30.65 20.18
CA GLN A 7 -13.67 29.36 19.88
C GLN A 7 -12.84 28.50 18.90
N ARG A 8 -12.27 29.10 17.85
CA ARG A 8 -11.34 28.39 16.94
C ARG A 8 -10.08 27.92 17.65
N ALA A 9 -9.46 28.78 18.47
CA ALA A 9 -8.29 28.42 19.25
C ALA A 9 -8.56 27.28 20.25
N ALA A 10 -9.72 27.28 20.91
CA ALA A 10 -10.14 26.20 21.80
C ALA A 10 -10.36 24.88 21.05
N MET A 11 -11.03 24.90 19.90
CA MET A 11 -11.21 23.70 19.06
C MET A 11 -9.86 23.15 18.55
N ASP A 12 -8.94 24.02 18.13
CA ASP A 12 -7.59 23.62 17.69
C ASP A 12 -6.76 23.03 18.84
N MET A 13 -6.91 23.57 20.06
CA MET A 13 -6.26 23.03 21.25
C MET A 13 -6.81 21.64 21.60
N VAL A 14 -8.12 21.45 21.55
CA VAL A 14 -8.76 20.13 21.78
C VAL A 14 -8.30 19.13 20.72
N ARG A 15 -8.26 19.52 19.43
CA ARG A 15 -7.79 18.66 18.33
C ARG A 15 -6.31 18.31 18.48
N ARG A 16 -5.45 19.27 18.87
CA ARG A 16 -4.04 19.00 19.17
C ARG A 16 -3.88 18.06 20.35
N ARG A 17 -4.64 18.26 21.43
CA ARG A 17 -4.64 17.38 22.60
C ARG A 17 -5.04 15.95 22.24
N LYS A 18 -6.10 15.77 21.44
CA LYS A 18 -6.51 14.44 20.93
C LYS A 18 -5.41 13.75 20.11
N LYS A 19 -4.72 14.49 19.23
CA LYS A 19 -3.58 13.96 18.48
C LYS A 19 -2.43 13.54 19.40
N TRP A 20 -2.06 14.37 20.37
CA TRP A 20 -1.01 14.05 21.33
C TRP A 20 -1.34 12.83 22.18
N VAL A 21 -2.58 12.71 22.65
CA VAL A 21 -3.04 11.53 23.39
C VAL A 21 -2.97 10.27 22.52
N ALA A 22 -3.35 10.36 21.24
CA ALA A 22 -3.24 9.22 20.32
C ALA A 22 -1.78 8.80 20.08
N TRP A 23 -0.87 9.76 19.89
CA TRP A 23 0.56 9.49 19.74
C TRP A 23 1.18 8.91 21.02
N ALA A 24 0.84 9.48 22.18
CA ALA A 24 1.29 8.97 23.47
C ALA A 24 0.78 7.54 23.70
N ALA A 25 -0.50 7.27 23.43
CA ALA A 25 -1.08 5.93 23.53
C ALA A 25 -0.41 4.95 22.57
N ALA A 26 -0.18 5.33 21.31
CA ALA A 26 0.51 4.47 20.34
C ALA A 26 1.95 4.16 20.78
N LEU A 27 2.68 5.15 21.30
CA LEU A 27 4.02 4.94 21.84
C LEU A 27 3.99 4.05 23.08
N THR A 28 3.06 4.27 24.01
CA THR A 28 2.90 3.43 25.20
C THR A 28 2.57 1.99 24.82
N ILE A 29 1.65 1.78 23.87
CA ILE A 29 1.32 0.44 23.36
C ILE A 29 2.56 -0.21 22.75
N PHE A 30 3.31 0.52 21.92
CA PHE A 30 4.55 0.00 21.33
C PHE A 30 5.59 -0.39 22.39
N VAL A 31 5.80 0.45 23.40
CA VAL A 31 6.73 0.16 24.51
C VAL A 31 6.25 -1.04 25.33
N VAL A 32 4.96 -1.12 25.67
CA VAL A 32 4.38 -2.27 26.38
C VAL A 32 4.54 -3.55 25.56
N LEU A 33 4.30 -3.51 24.25
CA LEU A 33 4.53 -4.65 23.37
C LEU A 33 6.00 -5.07 23.38
N MET A 34 6.94 -4.13 23.32
CA MET A 34 8.38 -4.41 23.40
C MET A 34 8.80 -5.07 24.72
N LEU A 35 8.13 -4.73 25.82
CA LEU A 35 8.40 -5.28 27.16
C LEU A 35 7.75 -6.63 27.41
N VAL A 36 6.52 -6.84 26.91
CA VAL A 36 5.70 -8.02 27.23
C VAL A 36 5.88 -9.17 26.23
N THR A 37 6.27 -8.86 24.98
CA THR A 37 6.56 -9.89 23.98
C THR A 37 8.05 -10.24 23.98
N PRO A 38 8.42 -11.51 23.70
CA PRO A 38 9.82 -11.84 23.48
C PRO A 38 10.37 -11.12 22.24
N ALA A 39 11.69 -10.89 22.23
CA ALA A 39 12.38 -10.43 21.03
C ALA A 39 12.15 -11.43 19.88
N ILE A 40 12.03 -10.93 18.66
CA ILE A 40 11.89 -11.77 17.47
C ILE A 40 13.24 -11.78 16.75
N PRO A 41 14.08 -12.81 16.98
CA PRO A 41 15.38 -12.92 16.33
C PRO A 41 15.22 -13.15 14.83
N GLN A 42 16.28 -12.83 14.09
CA GLN A 42 16.38 -13.20 12.71
C GLN A 42 16.52 -14.72 12.58
N ASN A 43 15.59 -15.34 11.87
CA ASN A 43 15.72 -16.76 11.55
C ASN A 43 16.77 -16.92 10.44
N GLU A 44 17.79 -17.75 10.67
CA GLU A 44 18.83 -18.07 9.69
C GLU A 44 18.27 -18.79 8.45
N ASP A 45 17.18 -19.56 8.60
CA ASP A 45 16.48 -20.21 7.47
C ASP A 45 15.91 -19.18 6.47
N TYR A 46 15.82 -17.90 6.86
CA TYR A 46 15.42 -16.82 5.97
C TYR A 46 16.42 -16.62 4.80
N HIS A 47 17.65 -17.08 4.94
CA HIS A 47 18.67 -17.05 3.90
C HIS A 47 18.63 -18.28 2.97
N ASP A 48 17.92 -19.34 3.36
CA ASP A 48 17.85 -20.61 2.62
C ASP A 48 16.76 -20.58 1.55
N PHE A 49 17.07 -19.92 0.43
CA PHE A 49 16.17 -19.85 -0.73
C PHE A 49 15.99 -21.19 -1.42
N ALA A 50 14.81 -21.40 -2.01
CA ALA A 50 14.51 -22.61 -2.79
C ALA A 50 15.34 -22.71 -4.07
N ASP A 51 15.53 -21.60 -4.79
CA ASP A 51 16.36 -21.55 -6.00
C ASP A 51 17.74 -20.96 -5.70
N GLN A 52 18.73 -21.86 -5.61
CA GLN A 52 20.13 -21.51 -5.38
C GLN A 52 21.01 -21.71 -6.63
N ARG A 53 20.39 -21.93 -7.79
CA ARG A 53 21.09 -22.29 -9.01
C ARG A 53 21.98 -21.15 -9.52
N ARG A 54 23.06 -21.56 -10.20
CA ARG A 54 23.92 -20.70 -11.00
C ARG A 54 23.59 -20.92 -12.47
N LEU A 55 22.82 -20.01 -13.05
CA LEU A 55 22.33 -20.11 -14.43
C LEU A 55 23.15 -19.22 -15.37
N PHE A 56 23.02 -17.90 -15.23
CA PHE A 56 23.66 -16.92 -16.10
C PHE A 56 24.99 -16.48 -15.53
N LEU A 57 26.06 -16.57 -16.33
CA LEU A 57 27.41 -16.05 -16.00
C LEU A 57 27.98 -16.51 -14.64
N GLY A 58 27.50 -17.64 -14.11
CA GLY A 58 27.91 -18.15 -12.80
C GLY A 58 27.35 -17.40 -11.58
N ILE A 59 26.40 -16.47 -11.77
CA ILE A 59 25.80 -15.68 -10.70
C ILE A 59 25.07 -16.61 -9.70
N PRO A 60 25.39 -16.63 -8.40
CA PRO A 60 24.65 -17.41 -7.41
C PRO A 60 23.21 -16.89 -7.25
N ASN A 61 22.27 -17.77 -6.92
CA ASN A 61 20.86 -17.43 -6.74
C ASN A 61 20.30 -16.62 -7.93
N THR A 62 20.65 -17.01 -9.16
CA THR A 62 20.59 -16.12 -10.34
C THR A 62 19.23 -15.44 -10.51
N LEU A 63 18.14 -16.20 -10.39
CA LEU A 63 16.80 -15.65 -10.58
C LEU A 63 16.38 -14.69 -9.47
N ASN A 64 16.83 -14.90 -8.23
CA ASN A 64 16.60 -13.97 -7.14
C ASN A 64 17.37 -12.66 -7.33
N VAL A 65 18.57 -12.70 -7.95
CA VAL A 65 19.33 -11.48 -8.30
C VAL A 65 18.65 -10.73 -9.46
N ILE A 66 18.41 -11.40 -10.59
CA ILE A 66 17.92 -10.77 -11.82
C ILE A 66 16.48 -10.25 -11.67
N SER A 67 15.64 -10.90 -10.85
CA SER A 67 14.27 -10.44 -10.60
C SER A 67 14.17 -9.09 -9.87
N ASN A 68 15.30 -8.51 -9.43
CA ASN A 68 15.36 -7.15 -8.90
C ASN A 68 15.48 -6.05 -9.97
N ILE A 69 15.82 -6.41 -11.22
CA ILE A 69 15.98 -5.46 -12.33
C ILE A 69 14.73 -4.57 -12.54
N PRO A 70 13.48 -5.08 -12.46
CA PRO A 70 12.29 -4.24 -12.57
C PRO A 70 12.23 -3.09 -11.57
N PHE A 71 12.71 -3.28 -10.32
CA PHE A 71 12.76 -2.19 -9.34
C PHE A 71 13.67 -1.05 -9.81
N PHE A 72 14.81 -1.36 -10.44
CA PHE A 72 15.73 -0.36 -10.96
C PHE A 72 15.05 0.52 -12.01
N PHE A 73 14.45 -0.10 -13.03
CA PHE A 73 13.81 0.65 -14.12
C PHE A 73 12.63 1.48 -13.63
N VAL A 74 11.75 0.90 -12.83
CA VAL A 74 10.57 1.61 -12.33
C VAL A 74 10.97 2.72 -11.36
N GLY A 75 11.97 2.48 -10.51
CA GLY A 75 12.54 3.46 -9.60
C GLY A 75 13.16 4.65 -10.33
N VAL A 76 14.03 4.41 -11.31
CA VAL A 76 14.69 5.48 -12.09
C VAL A 76 13.67 6.26 -12.92
N VAL A 77 12.75 5.58 -13.60
CA VAL A 77 11.70 6.26 -14.37
C VAL A 77 10.83 7.11 -13.44
N GLY A 78 10.44 6.58 -12.28
CA GLY A 78 9.68 7.33 -11.29
C GLY A 78 10.43 8.57 -10.78
N LEU A 79 11.73 8.45 -10.49
CA LEU A 79 12.57 9.60 -10.11
C LEU A 79 12.60 10.67 -11.19
N ILE A 80 12.85 10.28 -12.44
CA ILE A 80 12.89 11.23 -13.57
C ILE A 80 11.55 11.93 -13.71
N LEU A 81 10.44 11.19 -13.67
CA LEU A 81 9.10 11.74 -13.86
C LEU A 81 8.62 12.60 -12.68
N CYS A 82 9.13 12.40 -11.47
CA CYS A 82 8.88 13.31 -10.33
C CYS A 82 9.40 14.72 -10.62
N HIS A 83 10.54 14.83 -11.31
CA HIS A 83 11.21 16.10 -11.57
C HIS A 83 10.97 16.65 -12.99
N TYR A 84 10.42 15.86 -13.90
CA TYR A 84 10.18 16.26 -15.28
C TYR A 84 8.86 17.02 -15.44
N LYS A 85 8.93 18.34 -15.67
CA LYS A 85 7.80 19.21 -16.08
C LYS A 85 6.49 19.00 -15.28
N ASN A 86 6.61 18.67 -13.99
CA ASN A 86 5.49 18.29 -13.12
C ASN A 86 4.56 17.19 -13.71
N PHE A 87 5.13 16.19 -14.38
CA PHE A 87 4.39 15.13 -15.06
C PHE A 87 3.44 14.37 -14.12
N PHE A 88 3.88 14.08 -12.89
CA PHE A 88 3.07 13.44 -11.85
C PHE A 88 2.08 14.35 -11.13
N ARG A 89 1.97 15.62 -11.56
CA ARG A 89 1.01 16.61 -11.02
C ARG A 89 1.11 16.70 -9.50
N LEU A 90 2.34 16.82 -9.01
CA LEU A 90 2.62 17.05 -7.60
C LEU A 90 2.27 18.51 -7.28
N ASN A 91 1.56 18.70 -6.18
CA ASN A 91 0.95 19.97 -5.79
C ASN A 91 1.63 20.58 -4.54
N SER A 92 2.56 19.87 -3.91
CA SER A 92 3.35 20.38 -2.78
C SER A 92 4.78 19.88 -2.77
N GLN A 93 5.66 20.59 -2.04
CA GLN A 93 7.04 20.15 -1.82
C GLN A 93 7.11 18.85 -1.00
N GLY A 94 6.13 18.64 -0.10
CA GLY A 94 6.02 17.40 0.65
C GLY A 94 5.78 16.20 -0.26
N GLU A 95 4.86 16.33 -1.23
CA GLU A 95 4.65 15.29 -2.23
C GLU A 95 5.92 15.03 -3.03
N LEU A 96 6.59 16.09 -3.51
CA LEU A 96 7.83 15.95 -4.27
C LEU A 96 8.90 15.18 -3.48
N TRP A 97 9.24 15.63 -2.27
CA TRP A 97 10.27 14.97 -1.47
C TRP A 97 9.90 13.53 -1.11
N SER A 98 8.65 13.28 -0.78
CA SER A 98 8.21 11.94 -0.38
C SER A 98 8.18 10.98 -1.57
N TRP A 99 7.72 11.41 -2.76
CA TRP A 99 7.79 10.60 -3.97
C TRP A 99 9.21 10.39 -4.47
N THR A 100 10.07 11.42 -4.40
CA THR A 100 11.50 11.29 -4.71
C THR A 100 12.17 10.26 -3.79
N LEU A 101 11.94 10.32 -2.47
CA LEU A 101 12.51 9.34 -1.54
C LEU A 101 11.93 7.93 -1.75
N PHE A 102 10.64 7.81 -2.08
CA PHE A 102 10.04 6.53 -2.42
C PHE A 102 10.73 5.90 -3.64
N PHE A 103 10.82 6.61 -4.76
CA PHE A 103 11.44 6.07 -5.98
C PHE A 103 12.96 5.91 -5.86
N ALA A 104 13.63 6.74 -5.05
CA ALA A 104 15.04 6.53 -4.68
C ALA A 104 15.21 5.24 -3.86
N GLY A 105 14.34 5.01 -2.87
CA GLY A 105 14.29 3.78 -2.09
C GLY A 105 14.07 2.56 -2.99
N VAL A 106 13.07 2.60 -3.88
CA VAL A 106 12.80 1.54 -4.87
C VAL A 106 14.02 1.27 -5.77
N THR A 107 14.68 2.33 -6.25
CA THR A 107 15.91 2.17 -7.05
C THR A 107 17.01 1.50 -6.24
N ALA A 108 17.20 1.91 -4.98
CA ALA A 108 18.18 1.34 -4.08
C ALA A 108 17.86 -0.10 -3.65
N VAL A 109 16.57 -0.50 -3.58
CA VAL A 109 16.16 -1.91 -3.37
C VAL A 109 16.76 -2.79 -4.46
N ALA A 110 16.78 -2.34 -5.72
CA ALA A 110 17.33 -3.15 -6.81
C ALA A 110 18.79 -3.56 -6.54
N PHE A 111 19.61 -2.64 -6.04
CA PHE A 111 21.00 -2.90 -5.71
C PHE A 111 21.16 -3.64 -4.38
N GLY A 112 20.46 -3.21 -3.35
CA GLY A 112 20.52 -3.79 -2.00
C GLY A 112 20.07 -5.24 -1.96
N SER A 113 18.92 -5.53 -2.58
CA SER A 113 18.38 -6.89 -2.72
C SER A 113 19.28 -7.77 -3.58
N SER A 114 19.78 -7.24 -4.70
CA SER A 114 20.74 -7.99 -5.54
C SER A 114 22.00 -8.35 -4.75
N TYR A 115 22.57 -7.42 -3.98
CA TYR A 115 23.74 -7.66 -3.15
C TYR A 115 23.48 -8.72 -2.06
N TYR A 116 22.32 -8.64 -1.40
CA TYR A 116 21.87 -9.68 -0.47
C TYR A 116 21.78 -11.04 -1.15
N HIS A 117 21.16 -11.15 -2.33
CA HIS A 117 21.02 -12.42 -3.02
C HIS A 117 22.31 -12.97 -3.60
N LEU A 118 23.30 -12.14 -3.88
CA LEU A 118 24.63 -12.61 -4.27
C LEU A 118 25.37 -13.30 -3.12
N ASN A 119 25.14 -12.85 -1.88
CA ASN A 119 25.76 -13.43 -0.69
C ASN A 119 24.79 -13.35 0.51
N PRO A 120 23.82 -14.27 0.64
CA PRO A 120 22.78 -14.18 1.66
C PRO A 120 23.33 -14.33 3.08
N ASN A 121 23.17 -13.29 3.89
CA ASN A 121 23.41 -13.29 5.33
C ASN A 121 22.84 -12.01 5.94
N ASP A 122 22.83 -11.90 7.26
CA ASP A 122 22.34 -10.72 7.97
C ASP A 122 23.02 -9.41 7.60
N ALA A 123 24.34 -9.43 7.36
CA ALA A 123 25.08 -8.22 7.04
C ALA A 123 24.69 -7.66 5.67
N THR A 124 24.45 -8.55 4.69
CA THR A 124 23.99 -8.15 3.35
C THR A 124 22.50 -7.83 3.34
N LEU A 125 21.70 -8.48 4.20
CA LEU A 125 20.25 -8.24 4.36
C LEU A 125 19.93 -6.83 4.87
N VAL A 126 20.84 -6.19 5.62
CA VAL A 126 20.72 -4.76 5.98
C VAL A 126 20.52 -3.90 4.73
N TRP A 127 21.26 -4.18 3.66
CA TRP A 127 21.24 -3.41 2.43
C TRP A 127 19.98 -3.65 1.60
N ASP A 128 19.31 -4.79 1.77
CA ASP A 128 18.00 -5.05 1.19
C ASP A 128 16.89 -4.32 1.98
N ARG A 129 16.90 -4.46 3.31
CA ARG A 129 15.86 -3.91 4.17
C ARG A 129 15.89 -2.39 4.30
N LEU A 130 17.06 -1.78 4.34
CA LEU A 130 17.18 -0.33 4.54
C LEU A 130 16.47 0.47 3.42
N PRO A 131 16.75 0.25 2.13
CA PRO A 131 16.01 0.88 1.04
C PRO A 131 14.51 0.60 1.07
N MET A 132 14.10 -0.63 1.43
CA MET A 132 12.69 -0.98 1.59
C MET A 132 12.02 -0.14 2.68
N THR A 133 12.65 0.04 3.86
CA THR A 133 12.08 0.87 4.93
C THR A 133 11.95 2.34 4.53
N ILE A 134 12.92 2.87 3.77
CA ILE A 134 12.83 4.23 3.22
C ILE A 134 11.62 4.34 2.28
N ALA A 135 11.40 3.34 1.42
CA ALA A 135 10.24 3.32 0.53
C ALA A 135 8.91 3.26 1.31
N PHE A 136 8.76 2.33 2.28
CA PHE A 136 7.52 2.21 3.06
C PHE A 136 7.19 3.46 3.87
N THR A 137 8.21 4.04 4.52
CA THR A 137 8.03 5.24 5.35
C THR A 137 7.72 6.46 4.50
N SER A 138 8.31 6.57 3.32
CA SER A 138 7.99 7.62 2.34
C SER A 138 6.55 7.48 1.82
N VAL A 139 6.11 6.26 1.49
CA VAL A 139 4.72 6.01 1.06
C VAL A 139 3.72 6.33 2.16
N MET A 140 4.03 6.02 3.42
CA MET A 140 3.19 6.41 4.54
C MET A 140 3.07 7.93 4.65
N ALA A 141 4.19 8.67 4.50
CA ALA A 141 4.18 10.13 4.50
C ALA A 141 3.34 10.70 3.34
N ILE A 142 3.52 10.19 2.11
CA ILE A 142 2.68 10.51 0.94
C ILE A 142 1.21 10.34 1.28
N PHE A 143 0.87 9.20 1.86
CA PHE A 143 -0.50 8.86 2.14
C PHE A 143 -1.12 9.84 3.17
N ILE A 144 -0.36 10.26 4.18
CA ILE A 144 -0.78 11.30 5.13
C ILE A 144 -0.97 12.65 4.42
N ILE A 145 -0.08 13.02 3.50
CA ILE A 145 -0.19 14.25 2.69
C ILE A 145 -1.49 14.24 1.87
N GLU A 146 -1.75 13.14 1.15
CA GLU A 146 -2.87 13.06 0.21
C GLU A 146 -4.24 12.87 0.90
N ARG A 147 -4.28 12.30 2.12
CA ARG A 147 -5.54 11.95 2.80
C ARG A 147 -5.86 12.78 4.02
N VAL A 148 -4.85 13.29 4.71
CA VAL A 148 -5.05 13.92 6.03
C VAL A 148 -4.75 15.41 5.98
N ASP A 149 -3.49 15.77 5.74
CA ASP A 149 -3.03 17.15 5.73
C ASP A 149 -1.62 17.24 5.16
N ASP A 150 -1.44 18.14 4.18
CA ASP A 150 -0.17 18.33 3.48
C ASP A 150 0.99 18.70 4.42
N ARG A 151 0.76 19.64 5.34
CA ARG A 151 1.82 20.11 6.26
C ARG A 151 2.19 19.05 7.28
N ALA A 152 1.19 18.37 7.85
CA ALA A 152 1.44 17.29 8.80
C ALA A 152 2.17 16.11 8.15
N GLY A 153 1.77 15.73 6.93
CA GLY A 153 2.42 14.68 6.17
C GLY A 153 3.86 15.03 5.80
N THR A 154 4.10 16.25 5.31
CA THR A 154 5.46 16.75 5.03
C THR A 154 6.36 16.70 6.27
N LYS A 155 5.85 17.15 7.42
CA LYS A 155 6.60 17.11 8.69
C LYS A 155 6.82 15.70 9.23
N SER A 156 5.96 14.75 8.85
CA SER A 156 6.10 13.35 9.26
C SER A 156 7.17 12.59 8.46
N LEU A 157 7.56 13.07 7.29
CA LEU A 157 8.52 12.40 6.40
C LEU A 157 9.85 12.09 7.10
N ALA A 158 10.53 13.11 7.64
CA ALA A 158 11.82 12.92 8.28
C ALA A 158 11.76 11.99 9.51
N PRO A 159 10.83 12.19 10.48
CA PRO A 159 10.67 11.25 11.59
C PRO A 159 10.38 9.81 11.16
N LEU A 160 9.53 9.61 10.14
CA LEU A 160 9.21 8.28 9.63
C LEU A 160 10.43 7.60 8.99
N VAL A 161 11.16 8.31 8.14
CA VAL A 161 12.37 7.76 7.49
C VAL A 161 13.46 7.44 8.51
N ILE A 162 13.68 8.32 9.50
CA ILE A 162 14.61 8.09 10.60
C ILE A 162 14.19 6.86 11.41
N ALA A 163 12.90 6.73 11.75
CA ALA A 163 12.39 5.55 12.44
C ALA A 163 12.59 4.26 11.62
N GLY A 164 12.40 4.33 10.30
CA GLY A 164 12.71 3.22 9.39
C GLY A 164 14.18 2.81 9.45
N ALA A 165 15.11 3.74 9.30
CA ALA A 165 16.55 3.46 9.38
C ALA A 165 16.98 2.94 10.76
N LEU A 166 16.49 3.57 11.83
CA LEU A 166 16.75 3.12 13.21
C LEU A 166 16.19 1.72 13.48
N SER A 167 15.07 1.33 12.85
CA SER A 167 14.52 -0.03 13.00
C SER A 167 15.48 -1.10 12.46
N ILE A 168 16.19 -0.81 11.37
CA ILE A 168 17.19 -1.72 10.78
C ILE A 168 18.45 -1.75 11.62
N LEU A 169 18.93 -0.60 12.09
CA LEU A 169 20.06 -0.54 13.01
C LEU A 169 19.77 -1.29 14.30
N TYR A 170 18.59 -1.08 14.88
CA TYR A 170 18.16 -1.78 16.08
C TYR A 170 18.16 -3.30 15.87
N TRP A 171 17.53 -3.77 14.79
CA TRP A 171 17.59 -5.18 14.42
C TRP A 171 19.03 -5.69 14.29
N ARG A 172 19.91 -4.94 13.62
CA ARG A 172 21.31 -5.37 13.42
C ARG A 172 22.12 -5.49 14.72
N PHE A 173 21.85 -4.66 15.72
CA PHE A 173 22.59 -4.66 16.99
C PHE A 173 21.98 -5.55 18.07
N TYR A 174 20.66 -5.69 18.09
CA TYR A 174 19.93 -6.37 19.15
C TYR A 174 19.26 -7.66 18.71
N ASP A 175 19.38 -8.02 17.43
CA ASP A 175 18.72 -9.18 16.80
C ASP A 175 17.23 -9.24 17.14
N ASP A 176 16.53 -8.13 16.91
CA ASP A 176 15.10 -8.01 17.20
C ASP A 176 14.36 -7.28 16.06
N LEU A 177 13.51 -8.04 15.37
CA LEU A 177 12.76 -7.61 14.20
C LEU A 177 11.51 -6.79 14.53
N ARG A 178 11.07 -6.71 15.79
CA ARG A 178 9.77 -6.09 16.13
C ARG A 178 9.63 -4.65 15.63
N PRO A 179 10.60 -3.73 15.77
CA PRO A 179 10.48 -2.39 15.22
C PRO A 179 10.39 -2.38 13.69
N TYR A 180 11.17 -3.23 13.02
CA TYR A 180 11.13 -3.37 11.57
C TYR A 180 9.78 -3.93 11.10
N ALA A 181 9.23 -4.93 11.80
CA ALA A 181 7.94 -5.51 11.50
C ALA A 181 6.81 -4.46 11.58
N VAL A 182 6.87 -3.52 12.53
CA VAL A 182 5.94 -2.39 12.60
C VAL A 182 6.05 -1.52 11.34
N ILE A 183 7.27 -1.16 10.94
CA ILE A 183 7.51 -0.34 9.73
C ILE A 183 7.05 -1.05 8.46
N GLN A 184 7.20 -2.38 8.40
CA GLN A 184 6.81 -3.18 7.24
C GLN A 184 5.29 -3.41 7.17
N PHE A 185 4.66 -3.89 8.25
CA PHE A 185 3.29 -4.39 8.21
C PHE A 185 2.22 -3.34 8.52
N VAL A 186 2.52 -2.31 9.33
CA VAL A 186 1.51 -1.27 9.62
C VAL A 186 1.06 -0.54 8.35
N PRO A 187 1.96 -0.11 7.44
CA PRO A 187 1.53 0.48 6.17
C PRO A 187 0.64 -0.44 5.33
N CYS A 188 0.89 -1.75 5.33
CA CYS A 188 0.12 -2.71 4.56
C CYS A 188 -1.34 -2.81 4.97
N ILE A 189 -1.65 -2.51 6.24
CA ILE A 189 -3.02 -2.51 6.76
C ILE A 189 -3.60 -1.10 6.71
N ALA A 190 -2.82 -0.12 7.16
CA ALA A 190 -3.28 1.25 7.33
C ALA A 190 -3.60 1.91 5.99
N ILE A 191 -2.77 1.71 4.96
CA ILE A 191 -2.98 2.33 3.63
C ILE A 191 -4.29 1.83 2.99
N PRO A 192 -4.58 0.51 2.88
CA PRO A 192 -5.84 0.04 2.32
C PRO A 192 -7.07 0.50 3.11
N VAL A 193 -7.03 0.38 4.44
CA VAL A 193 -8.16 0.77 5.30
C VAL A 193 -8.46 2.25 5.11
N MET A 194 -7.43 3.09 5.18
CA MET A 194 -7.61 4.52 4.98
C MET A 194 -7.96 4.87 3.53
N ALA A 195 -7.48 4.14 2.53
CA ALA A 195 -7.80 4.39 1.12
C ALA A 195 -9.30 4.15 0.85
N ILE A 196 -9.90 3.20 1.58
CA ILE A 196 -11.33 2.88 1.52
C ILE A 196 -12.16 3.94 2.25
N VAL A 197 -11.73 4.33 3.46
CA VAL A 197 -12.53 5.16 4.38
C VAL A 197 -12.34 6.66 4.17
N ILE A 198 -11.11 7.12 3.90
CA ILE A 198 -10.78 8.55 3.82
C ILE A 198 -10.91 9.03 2.37
N PRO A 199 -11.69 10.10 2.11
CA PRO A 199 -11.78 10.67 0.78
C PRO A 199 -10.42 11.06 0.18
N PRO A 200 -10.13 10.67 -1.07
CA PRO A 200 -8.87 10.98 -1.70
C PRO A 200 -8.79 12.46 -2.13
N MET A 201 -7.58 13.01 -2.18
CA MET A 201 -7.30 14.27 -2.87
C MET A 201 -7.31 14.15 -4.38
N TYR A 202 -6.92 12.98 -4.88
CA TYR A 202 -6.71 12.71 -6.28
C TYR A 202 -7.62 11.59 -6.79
N THR A 203 -7.91 11.62 -8.10
CA THR A 203 -8.59 10.51 -8.77
C THR A 203 -7.72 9.24 -8.76
N HIS A 204 -8.27 8.10 -9.20
CA HIS A 204 -7.56 6.82 -9.29
C HIS A 204 -7.10 6.24 -7.93
N SER A 205 -7.78 6.60 -6.84
CA SER A 205 -7.52 6.06 -5.50
C SER A 205 -7.55 4.53 -5.39
N SER A 206 -8.19 3.82 -6.33
CA SER A 206 -8.20 2.35 -6.36
C SER A 206 -6.82 1.73 -6.60
N TYR A 207 -5.86 2.48 -7.18
CA TYR A 207 -4.50 1.99 -7.41
C TYR A 207 -3.75 1.74 -6.09
N TRP A 208 -4.09 2.43 -5.01
CA TRP A 208 -3.60 2.11 -3.66
C TRP A 208 -3.98 0.69 -3.23
N LEU A 209 -5.16 0.20 -3.64
CA LEU A 209 -5.60 -1.16 -3.33
C LEU A 209 -4.92 -2.20 -4.22
N TRP A 210 -4.68 -1.89 -5.50
CA TRP A 210 -3.87 -2.73 -6.38
C TRP A 210 -2.44 -2.88 -5.87
N ALA A 211 -1.81 -1.77 -5.48
CA ALA A 211 -0.49 -1.76 -4.85
C ALA A 211 -0.46 -2.64 -3.59
N ALA A 212 -1.44 -2.50 -2.70
CA ALA A 212 -1.53 -3.35 -1.51
C ALA A 212 -1.78 -4.83 -1.83
N GLY A 213 -2.60 -5.13 -2.84
CA GLY A 213 -2.86 -6.50 -3.29
C GLY A 213 -1.61 -7.19 -3.83
N PHE A 214 -0.81 -6.49 -4.64
CA PHE A 214 0.45 -7.02 -5.16
C PHE A 214 1.53 -7.17 -4.08
N TYR A 215 1.54 -6.28 -3.08
CA TYR A 215 2.42 -6.46 -1.93
C TYR A 215 2.03 -7.69 -1.10
N LEU A 216 0.73 -7.90 -0.86
CA LEU A 216 0.23 -9.08 -0.17
C LEU A 216 0.57 -10.35 -0.96
N LEU A 217 0.40 -10.33 -2.28
CA LEU A 217 0.80 -11.43 -3.16
C LEU A 217 2.29 -11.76 -3.00
N ALA A 218 3.16 -10.74 -3.02
CA ALA A 218 4.59 -10.93 -2.80
C ALA A 218 4.89 -11.59 -1.44
N LYS A 219 4.15 -11.25 -0.37
CA LYS A 219 4.30 -11.89 0.94
C LYS A 219 3.85 -13.35 0.97
N VAL A 220 2.79 -13.68 0.23
CA VAL A 220 2.36 -15.07 0.05
C VAL A 220 3.40 -15.86 -0.74
N GLU A 221 3.95 -15.29 -1.81
CA GLU A 221 4.98 -15.92 -2.63
C GLU A 221 6.29 -16.13 -1.87
N GLU A 222 6.67 -15.18 -1.01
CA GLU A 222 7.80 -15.29 -0.08
C GLU A 222 7.62 -16.47 0.89
N ALA A 223 6.45 -16.57 1.53
CA ALA A 223 6.14 -17.66 2.44
C ALA A 223 6.04 -19.03 1.73
N ALA A 224 5.67 -19.03 0.45
CA ALA A 224 5.50 -20.21 -0.38
C ALA A 224 6.71 -20.48 -1.30
N ASP A 225 7.91 -19.98 -0.99
CA ASP A 225 9.09 -20.08 -1.86
C ASP A 225 9.37 -21.52 -2.33
N LYS A 226 9.57 -22.44 -1.38
CA LYS A 226 9.84 -23.86 -1.63
C LYS A 226 8.64 -24.59 -2.28
N PRO A 227 7.38 -24.43 -1.79
CA PRO A 227 6.20 -24.98 -2.47
C PRO A 227 6.06 -24.56 -3.93
N ILE A 228 6.18 -23.26 -4.22
CA ILE A 228 6.08 -22.72 -5.59
C ILE A 228 7.19 -23.30 -6.45
N TYR A 229 8.43 -23.32 -5.96
CA TYR A 229 9.55 -23.88 -6.71
C TYR A 229 9.33 -25.36 -7.08
N LYS A 230 8.74 -26.14 -6.17
CA LYS A 230 8.35 -27.53 -6.43
C LYS A 230 7.24 -27.62 -7.48
N TRP A 231 6.19 -26.80 -7.37
CA TRP A 231 5.06 -26.81 -8.30
C TRP A 231 5.43 -26.36 -9.71
N THR A 232 6.41 -25.47 -9.83
CA THR A 232 6.94 -25.01 -11.13
C THR A 232 8.02 -25.94 -11.67
N HIS A 233 8.21 -27.13 -11.08
CA HIS A 233 9.25 -28.10 -11.46
C HIS A 233 10.66 -27.50 -11.50
N GLY A 234 10.95 -26.59 -10.56
CA GLY A 234 12.23 -25.92 -10.46
C GLY A 234 12.45 -24.84 -11.52
N ILE A 235 11.42 -24.40 -12.26
CA ILE A 235 11.58 -23.33 -13.24
C ILE A 235 11.77 -21.97 -12.55
N VAL A 236 10.86 -21.63 -11.61
CA VAL A 236 10.85 -20.34 -10.90
C VAL A 236 10.43 -20.52 -9.44
N SER A 237 11.11 -19.85 -8.52
CA SER A 237 10.80 -19.94 -7.09
C SER A 237 9.78 -18.89 -6.65
N GLY A 238 9.13 -19.11 -5.51
CA GLY A 238 8.23 -18.11 -4.95
C GLY A 238 8.95 -16.81 -4.61
N HIS A 239 10.21 -16.88 -4.15
CA HIS A 239 11.01 -15.69 -3.88
C HIS A 239 11.36 -14.90 -5.15
N THR A 240 11.59 -15.56 -6.28
CA THR A 240 11.72 -14.86 -7.57
C THR A 240 10.41 -14.15 -7.94
N LEU A 241 9.27 -14.83 -7.80
CA LEU A 241 7.95 -14.23 -8.08
C LEU A 241 7.66 -13.06 -7.14
N LYS A 242 8.06 -13.16 -5.86
CA LYS A 242 7.90 -12.10 -4.85
C LYS A 242 8.48 -10.79 -5.34
N HIS A 243 9.67 -10.80 -5.93
CA HIS A 243 10.32 -9.59 -6.42
C HIS A 243 9.52 -8.97 -7.56
N LEU A 244 9.03 -9.80 -8.49
CA LEU A 244 8.21 -9.34 -9.61
C LEU A 244 6.87 -8.77 -9.12
N ALA A 245 6.19 -9.45 -8.20
CA ALA A 245 4.94 -8.97 -7.61
C ALA A 245 5.16 -7.67 -6.81
N ALA A 246 6.21 -7.60 -6.00
CA ALA A 246 6.55 -6.38 -5.25
C ALA A 246 6.97 -5.23 -6.17
N ALA A 247 7.62 -5.49 -7.32
CA ALA A 247 7.95 -4.47 -8.31
C ALA A 247 6.70 -3.87 -9.00
N MET A 248 5.57 -4.57 -8.99
CA MET A 248 4.31 -4.00 -9.49
C MET A 248 3.76 -2.90 -8.58
N VAL A 249 4.13 -2.86 -7.29
CA VAL A 249 3.72 -1.81 -6.35
C VAL A 249 4.11 -0.42 -6.86
N PRO A 250 5.40 -0.09 -7.10
CA PRO A 250 5.77 1.20 -7.67
C PRO A 250 5.25 1.41 -9.09
N VAL A 251 5.00 0.36 -9.88
CA VAL A 251 4.37 0.50 -11.22
C VAL A 251 2.96 1.05 -11.10
N PHE A 252 2.11 0.44 -10.27
CA PHE A 252 0.74 0.92 -10.07
C PHE A 252 0.73 2.35 -9.52
N LEU A 253 1.63 2.67 -8.58
CA LEU A 253 1.73 4.02 -8.05
C LEU A 253 2.21 5.02 -9.11
N ALA A 254 3.18 4.68 -9.95
CA ALA A 254 3.63 5.53 -11.05
C ALA A 254 2.52 5.77 -12.10
N VAL A 255 1.76 4.72 -12.46
CA VAL A 255 0.61 4.85 -13.39
C VAL A 255 -0.49 5.70 -12.77
N MET A 256 -0.77 5.53 -11.48
CA MET A 256 -1.70 6.39 -10.73
C MET A 256 -1.26 7.85 -10.82
N LEU A 257 0.01 8.14 -10.53
CA LEU A 257 0.57 9.49 -10.59
C LEU A 257 0.50 10.10 -12.00
N ALA A 258 0.76 9.32 -13.04
CA ALA A 258 0.70 9.79 -14.42
C ALA A 258 -0.74 10.15 -14.86
N LYS A 259 -1.75 9.44 -14.34
CA LYS A 259 -3.15 9.59 -14.75
C LYS A 259 -4.00 10.44 -13.80
N ARG A 260 -3.54 10.70 -12.58
CA ARG A 260 -4.33 11.37 -11.55
C ARG A 260 -4.65 12.82 -11.89
N THR A 261 -5.81 13.26 -11.43
CA THR A 261 -6.26 14.66 -11.40
C THR A 261 -6.77 14.96 -9.99
N ILE A 262 -6.98 16.23 -9.66
CA ILE A 262 -7.66 16.60 -8.41
C ILE A 262 -9.08 16.02 -8.44
N GLU A 263 -9.51 15.38 -7.34
CA GLU A 263 -10.87 14.86 -7.14
C GLU A 263 -11.71 15.93 -6.42
N PRO A 264 -12.58 16.68 -7.13
CA PRO A 264 -13.31 17.80 -6.54
C PRO A 264 -14.39 17.35 -5.56
N GLU A 265 -15.04 16.22 -5.81
CA GLU A 265 -16.17 15.76 -5.01
C GLU A 265 -15.76 15.18 -3.65
N ARG A 266 -14.47 14.81 -3.47
CA ARG A 266 -13.92 14.26 -2.21
C ARG A 266 -14.83 13.17 -1.62
N VAL A 267 -15.21 12.17 -2.44
CA VAL A 267 -16.01 11.02 -2.01
C VAL A 267 -15.12 9.79 -1.78
N SER A 268 -15.26 9.15 -0.62
CA SER A 268 -14.51 7.92 -0.28
C SER A 268 -14.91 6.73 -1.16
N LEU A 269 -14.00 5.74 -1.32
CA LEU A 269 -14.34 4.51 -2.05
C LEU A 269 -15.49 3.76 -1.37
N PHE A 270 -15.52 3.75 -0.04
CA PHE A 270 -16.63 3.17 0.72
C PHE A 270 -17.99 3.78 0.35
N GLN A 271 -18.08 5.11 0.27
CA GLN A 271 -19.30 5.79 -0.15
C GLN A 271 -19.66 5.48 -1.61
N LYS A 272 -18.67 5.53 -2.52
CA LYS A 272 -18.90 5.18 -3.95
C LYS A 272 -19.45 3.77 -4.10
N TRP A 273 -18.88 2.80 -3.38
CA TRP A 273 -19.35 1.41 -3.41
C TRP A 273 -20.71 1.23 -2.74
N LYS A 274 -20.98 1.92 -1.63
CA LYS A 274 -22.29 1.89 -0.97
C LYS A 274 -23.40 2.39 -1.89
N VAL A 275 -23.18 3.53 -2.57
CA VAL A 275 -24.14 4.07 -3.55
C VAL A 275 -24.34 3.09 -4.69
N LYS A 276 -23.25 2.57 -5.28
CA LYS A 276 -23.32 1.57 -6.36
C LYS A 276 -24.09 0.31 -5.95
N LEU A 277 -23.89 -0.17 -4.72
CA LEU A 277 -24.60 -1.34 -4.18
C LEU A 277 -26.11 -1.07 -4.05
N ILE A 278 -26.49 0.12 -3.56
CA ILE A 278 -27.89 0.54 -3.45
C ILE A 278 -28.52 0.62 -4.85
N THR A 279 -27.86 1.29 -5.80
CA THR A 279 -28.37 1.41 -7.18
C THR A 279 -28.54 0.04 -7.86
N VAL A 280 -27.60 -0.90 -7.67
CA VAL A 280 -27.70 -2.26 -8.21
C VAL A 280 -28.83 -3.07 -7.53
N ARG A 281 -29.09 -2.81 -6.24
CA ARG A 281 -30.21 -3.43 -5.52
C ARG A 281 -31.55 -2.89 -6.00
N GLU A 282 -31.65 -1.59 -6.21
CA GLU A 282 -32.85 -0.94 -6.75
C GLU A 282 -33.13 -1.36 -8.20
N SER A 283 -32.10 -1.46 -9.04
CA SER A 283 -32.26 -1.93 -10.42
C SER A 283 -32.74 -3.38 -10.48
N ARG A 284 -32.19 -4.27 -9.64
CA ARG A 284 -32.66 -5.66 -9.52
C ARG A 284 -34.09 -5.74 -9.00
N PHE A 285 -34.43 -4.98 -7.96
CA PHE A 285 -35.79 -4.96 -7.43
C PHE A 285 -36.83 -4.45 -8.44
N ASN A 286 -36.47 -3.44 -9.25
CA ASN A 286 -37.34 -2.94 -10.32
C ASN A 286 -37.44 -3.93 -11.49
N GLN A 287 -36.37 -4.66 -11.81
CA GLN A 287 -36.40 -5.73 -12.81
C GLN A 287 -37.30 -6.89 -12.36
N ASP A 288 -37.24 -7.28 -11.08
CA ASP A 288 -38.12 -8.30 -10.48
C ASP A 288 -39.59 -7.85 -10.40
N ARG A 289 -39.86 -6.55 -10.22
CA ARG A 289 -41.22 -6.00 -10.33
C ARG A 289 -41.77 -6.03 -11.75
N ASN A 290 -40.94 -5.76 -12.76
CA ASN A 290 -41.36 -5.75 -14.15
C ASN A 290 -41.58 -7.17 -14.71
N THR A 291 -40.94 -8.21 -14.14
CA THR A 291 -41.25 -9.62 -14.47
C THR A 291 -42.50 -10.15 -13.76
N VAL A 292 -42.93 -9.52 -12.66
CA VAL A 292 -44.22 -9.80 -11.99
C VAL A 292 -45.26 -8.76 -12.42
N ASN A 293 -45.51 -8.64 -13.73
CA ASN A 293 -46.69 -7.92 -14.21
C ASN A 293 -47.81 -8.94 -14.48
N TYR A 294 -48.90 -8.79 -13.73
CA TYR A 294 -50.08 -9.65 -13.71
C TYR A 294 -50.72 -9.75 -15.10
N ASN A 295 -50.84 -10.96 -15.63
CA ASN A 295 -51.78 -11.28 -16.71
C ASN A 295 -53.20 -11.08 -16.17
N TYR A 296 -53.80 -9.92 -16.41
CA TYR A 296 -55.24 -9.76 -16.27
C TYR A 296 -55.92 -10.35 -17.50
N THR A 297 -56.42 -11.58 -17.39
CA THR A 297 -57.39 -12.14 -18.33
C THR A 297 -58.72 -11.41 -18.13
N ALA A 298 -59.10 -10.57 -19.08
CA ALA A 298 -60.44 -9.98 -19.11
C ALA A 298 -61.46 -11.09 -19.42
N VAL A 299 -62.35 -11.37 -18.46
CA VAL A 299 -63.52 -12.25 -18.66
C VAL A 299 -64.64 -11.41 -19.27
N SER A 300 -64.93 -11.61 -20.55
CA SER A 300 -66.08 -11.01 -21.23
C SER A 300 -67.38 -11.63 -20.70
N THR A 301 -68.26 -10.80 -20.14
CA THR A 301 -69.65 -11.16 -19.87
C THR A 301 -70.51 -10.63 -21.01
N THR A 302 -71.01 -11.54 -21.86
CA THR A 302 -72.03 -11.24 -22.87
C THR A 302 -73.41 -11.36 -22.22
N THR A 303 -74.09 -10.23 -22.02
CA THR A 303 -75.54 -10.15 -21.80
C THR A 303 -76.25 -10.15 -23.16
N SER A 304 -77.13 -11.13 -23.40
CA SER A 304 -78.00 -11.20 -24.59
C SER A 304 -79.44 -10.85 -24.22
N GLU A 305 -79.89 -9.69 -24.68
CA GLU A 305 -81.29 -9.27 -24.88
C GLU A 305 -81.22 -8.36 -26.13
N ALA A 306 -82.07 -8.40 -27.16
CA ALA A 306 -83.39 -9.00 -27.33
C ALA A 306 -83.73 -9.18 -28.84
N GLU A 307 -84.71 -10.05 -29.10
CA GLU A 307 -85.82 -9.95 -30.07
C GLU A 307 -85.58 -10.04 -31.60
N GLN A 308 -85.93 -11.22 -32.17
CA GLN A 308 -87.14 -11.43 -32.99
C GLN A 308 -87.52 -12.92 -33.05
#